data_AF-A0AAU5JMP3-F1
#
_entry.id   AF-A0AAU5JMP3-F1
#
_cell.length_a   1.000
_cell.length_b   1.000
_cell.length_c   1.000
_cell.angle_alpha   90.00
_cell.angle_beta   90.00
_cell.angle_gamma   90.00
#
_symmetry.space_group_name_H-M   'P 1'
#
loop_
_entity.id
_entity.type
_entity.pdbx_description
1 polymer ?
#
loop_
_entity_poly.entity_id
_entity_poly.type
_entity_poly.pdbx_seq_one_letter_code
_entity_poly.pdbx_strand_id
1 'polypeptide(L)'
;MTVDQGAGKTEPGMGDFAVHNGWFPSGWMHVLPGYQAMLMCMLLGTAATRPVTGTLDEVAREVFGDSPRDFLRGLGEDLDSPVLWLDPATLDATEDAEEKAELRAEAAARRAAGEGALRAGGFPVPATIRDLVGTMLALGIARMEDGRWSMPEYLPLPEDVLDLPEDLRASIGELRRSEAVEPWRQALTDYLDHTLDRPGELFTTPGRLAEAVGLGPDELRAALDDLVEDGHVRLYRGIPRVPVASARDLQDHQRFHLVPDWQRYDEDHVFVIRHDGTNG
;
A
#
# COMPACT_ATOMS: atom_id res chain seq x y z
N MET A 1 -37.37 10.33 -12.83
CA MET A 1 -37.05 11.71 -12.42
C MET A 1 -35.56 11.85 -12.66
N THR A 2 -35.22 12.42 -13.81
CA THR A 2 -33.88 12.45 -14.39
C THR A 2 -33.21 13.71 -13.87
N VAL A 3 -32.10 13.57 -13.15
CA VAL A 3 -31.28 14.71 -12.75
C VAL A 3 -30.00 14.65 -13.57
N ASP A 4 -30.04 15.45 -14.62
CA ASP A 4 -28.90 15.99 -15.35
C ASP A 4 -28.07 16.83 -14.37
N GLN A 5 -26.80 16.44 -14.14
CA GLN A 5 -25.80 17.29 -13.51
C GLN A 5 -24.63 17.45 -14.48
N GLY A 6 -24.80 18.41 -15.39
CA GLY A 6 -23.91 19.56 -15.46
C GLY A 6 -22.42 19.24 -15.58
N ALA A 7 -21.97 19.20 -16.84
CA ALA A 7 -20.58 19.36 -17.22
C ALA A 7 -19.94 20.59 -16.56
N GLY A 8 -19.25 20.37 -15.44
CA GLY A 8 -18.29 21.31 -14.89
C GLY A 8 -17.06 21.33 -15.79
N LYS A 9 -16.78 22.50 -16.39
CA LYS A 9 -15.51 22.76 -17.07
C LYS A 9 -14.40 22.65 -16.03
N THR A 10 -13.62 21.58 -16.11
CA THR A 10 -12.34 21.45 -15.41
C THR A 10 -11.37 22.49 -15.96
N GLU A 11 -10.80 23.29 -15.07
CA GLU A 11 -9.70 24.20 -15.40
C GLU A 11 -8.50 23.39 -15.93
N PRO A 12 -7.80 23.86 -16.96
CA PRO A 12 -6.61 23.18 -17.46
C PRO A 12 -5.45 23.41 -16.47
N GLY A 13 -5.06 22.39 -15.71
CA GLY A 13 -3.88 22.50 -14.83
C GLY A 13 -3.69 21.43 -13.76
N MET A 14 -4.71 20.65 -13.41
CA MET A 14 -4.59 19.49 -12.52
C MET A 14 -5.40 18.34 -13.13
N GLY A 15 -4.79 17.62 -14.07
CA GLY A 15 -5.45 16.46 -14.65
C GLY A 15 -5.40 15.28 -13.67
N ASP A 16 -6.47 14.49 -13.61
CA ASP A 16 -6.55 13.25 -12.82
C ASP A 16 -5.33 12.34 -13.09
N PHE A 17 -4.49 12.13 -12.07
CA PHE A 17 -3.38 11.18 -12.13
C PHE A 17 -3.93 9.76 -11.93
N ALA A 18 -3.46 8.81 -12.74
CA ALA A 18 -3.87 7.41 -12.63
C ALA A 18 -2.72 6.57 -12.05
N VAL A 19 -2.92 6.00 -10.86
CA VAL A 19 -2.11 4.90 -10.35
C VAL A 19 -2.72 3.59 -10.85
N HIS A 20 -1.89 2.63 -11.28
CA HIS A 20 -2.37 1.30 -11.63
C HIS A 20 -2.91 0.58 -10.39
N ASN A 21 -4.14 0.05 -10.42
CA ASN A 21 -4.77 -0.63 -9.26
C ASN A 21 -3.93 -1.79 -8.70
N GLY A 22 -3.17 -2.47 -9.56
CA GLY A 22 -2.25 -3.53 -9.16
C GLY A 22 -0.95 -3.06 -8.49
N TRP A 23 -0.68 -1.76 -8.34
CA TRP A 23 0.61 -1.26 -7.85
C TRP A 23 0.89 -1.71 -6.41
N PHE A 24 0.03 -1.37 -5.45
CA PHE A 24 0.24 -1.76 -4.06
C PHE A 24 0.19 -3.28 -3.87
N PRO A 25 -0.81 -4.01 -4.41
CA PRO A 25 -0.87 -5.47 -4.25
C PRO A 25 0.28 -6.22 -4.94
N SER A 26 0.94 -5.63 -5.93
CA SER A 26 2.08 -6.31 -6.59
C SER A 26 3.27 -6.52 -5.64
N GLY A 27 3.50 -5.59 -4.71
CA GLY A 27 4.70 -5.58 -3.86
C GLY A 27 5.95 -4.97 -4.51
N TRP A 28 5.85 -4.38 -5.72
CA TRP A 28 7.00 -3.74 -6.40
C TRP A 28 7.67 -2.63 -5.57
N MET A 29 6.94 -1.98 -4.67
CA MET A 29 7.48 -0.98 -3.75
C MET A 29 8.55 -1.51 -2.77
N HIS A 30 8.58 -2.83 -2.53
CA HIS A 30 9.60 -3.48 -1.70
C HIS A 30 10.84 -3.90 -2.49
N VAL A 31 10.76 -3.94 -3.82
CA VAL A 31 11.85 -4.38 -4.71
C VAL A 31 12.51 -3.22 -5.45
N LEU A 32 11.75 -2.17 -5.77
CA LEU A 32 12.22 -0.97 -6.47
C LEU A 32 12.39 0.22 -5.50
N PRO A 33 12.98 1.34 -5.93
CA PRO A 33 12.99 2.61 -5.18
C PRO A 33 11.57 3.12 -4.93
N GLY A 34 10.95 2.68 -3.82
CA GLY A 34 9.49 2.67 -3.62
C GLY A 34 8.76 3.95 -3.99
N TYR A 35 9.17 5.10 -3.44
CA TYR A 35 8.52 6.39 -3.72
C TYR A 35 8.64 6.81 -5.18
N GLN A 36 9.85 6.77 -5.75
CA GLN A 36 10.07 7.15 -7.15
C GLN A 36 9.41 6.16 -8.12
N ALA A 37 9.41 4.87 -7.81
CA ALA A 37 8.78 3.83 -8.63
C ALA A 37 7.25 3.99 -8.64
N MET A 38 6.64 4.37 -7.51
CA MET A 38 5.22 4.71 -7.43
C MET A 38 4.88 5.92 -8.32
N LEU A 39 5.67 6.98 -8.24
CA LEU A 39 5.46 8.17 -9.07
C LEU A 39 5.68 7.89 -10.57
N MET A 40 6.63 7.01 -10.91
CA MET A 40 6.78 6.54 -12.29
C MET A 40 5.59 5.67 -12.71
N CYS A 41 5.05 4.82 -11.82
CA CYS A 41 3.81 4.08 -12.08
C CYS A 41 2.65 5.05 -12.37
N MET A 42 2.52 6.15 -11.62
CA MET A 42 1.53 7.21 -11.88
C MET A 42 1.71 7.87 -13.25
N LEU A 43 2.96 8.22 -13.60
CA LEU A 43 3.27 8.80 -14.90
C LEU A 43 2.88 7.86 -16.04
N LEU A 44 3.30 6.60 -15.96
CA LEU A 44 3.07 5.58 -16.98
C LEU A 44 1.58 5.21 -17.08
N GLY A 45 0.87 5.11 -15.95
CA GLY A 45 -0.57 4.88 -15.91
C GLY A 45 -1.36 6.03 -16.52
N THR A 46 -0.94 7.27 -16.24
CA THR A 46 -1.54 8.46 -16.86
C THR A 46 -1.27 8.51 -18.37
N ALA A 47 -0.05 8.16 -18.80
CA ALA A 47 0.29 8.08 -20.21
C ALA A 47 -0.52 7.00 -20.96
N ALA A 48 -0.72 5.83 -20.32
CA ALA A 48 -1.49 4.73 -20.85
C ALA A 48 -3.00 5.03 -20.98
N THR A 49 -3.55 5.79 -20.03
CA THR A 49 -4.98 6.17 -20.02
C THR A 49 -5.29 7.35 -20.96
N ARG A 50 -4.35 8.27 -21.15
CA ARG A 50 -4.50 9.45 -22.04
C ARG A 50 -3.90 9.23 -23.45
N PRO A 51 -3.84 7.96 -23.90
CA PRO A 51 -2.87 7.41 -24.88
C PRO A 51 -1.82 8.39 -25.41
N VAL A 52 -0.97 8.91 -24.51
CA VAL A 52 0.10 9.83 -24.88
C VAL A 52 1.17 9.06 -25.66
N THR A 53 1.70 9.68 -26.71
CA THR A 53 2.76 9.10 -27.55
C THR A 53 4.05 9.91 -27.46
N GLY A 54 5.19 9.24 -27.50
CA GLY A 54 6.50 9.87 -27.55
C GLY A 54 7.49 9.28 -26.55
N THR A 55 8.61 9.97 -26.41
CA THR A 55 9.66 9.69 -25.44
C THR A 55 9.19 9.93 -24.01
N LEU A 56 9.92 9.39 -23.03
CA LEU A 56 9.62 9.61 -21.62
C LEU A 56 9.63 11.10 -21.25
N ASP A 57 10.54 11.89 -21.83
CA ASP A 57 10.63 13.34 -21.60
C ASP A 57 9.42 14.10 -22.14
N GLU A 58 8.90 13.68 -23.30
CA GLU A 58 7.68 14.25 -23.89
C GLU A 58 6.46 13.92 -23.04
N VAL A 59 6.32 12.66 -22.62
CA VAL A 59 5.24 12.22 -21.73
C VAL A 59 5.29 12.94 -20.38
N ALA A 60 6.48 13.05 -19.77
CA ALA A 60 6.65 13.76 -18.50
C ALA A 60 6.25 15.23 -18.63
N ARG A 61 6.65 15.90 -19.73
CA ARG A 61 6.26 17.28 -20.00
C ARG A 61 4.76 17.43 -20.25
N GLU A 62 4.15 16.49 -20.95
CA GLU A 62 2.71 16.53 -21.24
C GLU A 62 1.85 16.26 -20.00
N VAL A 63 2.26 15.30 -19.16
CA VAL A 63 1.52 14.91 -17.95
C VAL A 63 1.69 15.94 -16.83
N PHE A 64 2.89 16.51 -16.67
CA PHE A 64 3.20 17.45 -15.57
C PHE A 64 3.26 18.92 -16.00
N GLY A 65 3.02 19.22 -17.28
CA GLY A 65 3.04 20.58 -17.82
C GLY A 65 4.43 21.24 -17.83
N ASP A 66 4.46 22.57 -17.84
CA ASP A 66 5.69 23.38 -17.89
C ASP A 66 6.44 23.47 -16.53
N SER A 67 5.87 22.92 -15.45
CA SER A 67 6.58 22.76 -14.18
C SER A 67 6.67 21.29 -13.75
N PRO A 68 7.40 20.43 -14.51
CA PRO A 68 7.77 19.11 -14.02
C PRO A 68 8.48 19.21 -12.66
N ARG A 69 9.15 20.33 -12.37
CA ARG A 69 9.88 20.61 -11.13
C ARG A 69 9.04 20.56 -9.86
N ASP A 70 7.76 20.91 -9.90
CA ASP A 70 6.94 20.91 -8.68
C ASP A 70 6.51 19.49 -8.29
N PHE A 71 6.27 18.62 -9.28
CA PHE A 71 6.04 17.19 -9.07
C PHE A 71 7.35 16.41 -8.86
N LEU A 72 8.40 16.76 -9.62
CA LEU A 72 9.73 16.19 -9.51
C LEU A 72 10.46 16.60 -8.23
N ARG A 73 10.01 17.63 -7.49
CA ARG A 73 10.68 18.06 -6.25
C ARG A 73 10.82 16.95 -5.21
N GLY A 74 9.98 15.90 -5.27
CA GLY A 74 10.13 14.66 -4.50
C GLY A 74 10.88 13.52 -5.23
N LEU A 75 11.12 13.65 -6.53
CA LEU A 75 11.81 12.67 -7.38
C LEU A 75 13.31 12.99 -7.56
N GLY A 76 13.67 14.26 -7.78
CA GLY A 76 14.99 14.71 -8.22
C GLY A 76 14.90 16.05 -8.96
N GLU A 77 15.97 16.52 -9.59
CA GLU A 77 15.90 17.75 -10.40
C GLU A 77 15.29 17.48 -11.79
N ASP A 78 15.52 16.28 -12.32
CA ASP A 78 15.09 15.79 -13.64
C ASP A 78 15.06 14.25 -13.68
N LEU A 79 14.77 13.66 -14.85
CA LEU A 79 14.74 12.20 -15.03
C LEU A 79 16.13 11.55 -14.95
N ASP A 80 17.20 12.32 -15.07
CA ASP A 80 18.58 11.82 -15.00
C ASP A 80 19.16 11.92 -13.58
N SER A 81 18.34 12.37 -12.63
CA SER A 81 18.66 12.39 -11.21
C SER A 81 18.79 10.97 -10.62
N PRO A 82 19.66 10.77 -9.62
CA PRO A 82 19.85 9.46 -9.00
C PRO A 82 18.58 8.88 -8.38
N VAL A 83 18.47 7.55 -8.36
CA VAL A 83 17.40 6.90 -7.61
C VAL A 83 17.58 7.02 -6.11
N LEU A 84 16.49 7.30 -5.41
CA LEU A 84 16.42 7.45 -3.97
C LEU A 84 15.66 6.26 -3.37
N TRP A 85 16.38 5.46 -2.60
CA TRP A 85 15.78 4.34 -1.86
C TRP A 85 15.15 4.80 -0.56
N LEU A 86 15.60 5.92 0.01
CA LEU A 86 15.02 6.55 1.19
C LEU A 86 14.64 7.97 0.83
N ASP A 87 13.41 8.37 1.13
CA ASP A 87 12.94 9.73 0.93
C ASP A 87 13.66 10.66 1.93
N PRO A 88 14.38 11.70 1.45
CA PRO A 88 14.99 12.69 2.32
C PRO A 88 13.99 13.35 3.27
N ALA A 89 12.74 13.56 2.85
CA ALA A 89 11.72 14.18 3.70
C ALA A 89 11.39 13.32 4.92
N THR A 90 11.43 11.99 4.80
CA THR A 90 11.28 11.07 5.94
C THR A 90 12.39 11.30 6.96
N LEU A 91 13.65 11.40 6.50
CA LEU A 91 14.79 11.66 7.39
C LEU A 91 14.75 13.04 8.03
N ASP A 92 14.23 14.04 7.33
CA ASP A 92 14.08 15.40 7.86
C ASP A 92 12.96 15.49 8.91
N ALA A 93 11.89 14.72 8.74
CA ALA A 93 10.76 14.66 9.66
C ALA A 93 11.05 13.86 10.94
N THR A 94 11.89 12.82 10.87
CA THR A 94 12.35 12.11 12.08
C THR A 94 13.23 13.05 12.91
N GLU A 95 13.02 13.14 14.22
CA GLU A 95 13.89 13.94 15.10
C GLU A 95 15.00 13.07 15.72
N ASP A 96 14.68 11.82 16.04
CA ASP A 96 15.59 10.91 16.73
C ASP A 96 16.73 10.40 15.85
N ALA A 97 17.94 10.35 16.42
CA ALA A 97 19.14 9.98 15.67
C ALA A 97 19.29 8.47 15.49
N GLU A 98 18.80 7.68 16.46
CA GLU A 98 18.82 6.21 16.41
C GLU A 98 17.81 5.73 15.36
N GLU A 99 16.59 6.26 15.38
CA GLU A 99 15.54 6.00 14.38
C GLU A 99 16.02 6.38 12.96
N LYS A 100 16.68 7.53 12.78
CA LYS A 100 17.30 7.89 11.48
C LYS A 100 18.40 6.92 11.05
N ALA A 101 19.11 6.29 11.97
CA ALA A 101 20.14 5.31 11.65
C ALA A 101 19.50 3.99 11.21
N GLU A 102 18.44 3.57 11.90
CA GLU A 102 17.62 2.40 11.56
C GLU A 102 17.00 2.54 10.17
N LEU A 103 16.30 3.66 9.89
CA LEU A 103 15.72 3.94 8.57
C LEU A 103 16.76 3.88 7.43
N ARG A 104 17.98 4.36 7.67
CA ARG A 104 19.07 4.26 6.69
C ARG A 104 19.55 2.83 6.51
N ALA A 105 19.69 2.07 7.59
CA ALA A 105 20.11 0.67 7.54
C ALA A 105 19.07 -0.19 6.79
N GLU A 106 17.79 0.00 7.09
CA GLU A 106 16.68 -0.67 6.40
C GLU A 106 16.63 -0.32 4.92
N ALA A 107 16.74 0.97 4.57
CA ALA A 107 16.78 1.40 3.18
C ALA A 107 17.99 0.82 2.42
N ALA A 108 19.16 0.73 3.07
CA ALA A 108 20.35 0.12 2.49
C ALA A 108 20.20 -1.39 2.32
N ALA A 109 19.59 -2.09 3.27
CA ALA A 109 19.30 -3.51 3.19
C ALA A 109 18.30 -3.81 2.07
N ARG A 110 17.20 -3.06 1.99
CA ARG A 110 16.21 -3.16 0.91
C ARG A 110 16.84 -2.87 -0.45
N ARG A 111 17.66 -1.83 -0.54
CA ARG A 111 18.43 -1.53 -1.75
C ARG A 111 19.31 -2.71 -2.16
N ALA A 112 20.09 -3.26 -1.24
CA ALA A 112 20.97 -4.39 -1.54
C ALA A 112 20.18 -5.63 -2.01
N ALA A 113 19.04 -5.92 -1.37
CA ALA A 113 18.16 -7.03 -1.74
C ALA A 113 17.52 -6.83 -3.11
N GLY A 114 16.92 -5.66 -3.36
CA GLY A 114 16.27 -5.33 -4.64
C GLY A 114 17.26 -5.29 -5.80
N GLU A 115 18.39 -4.58 -5.66
CA GLU A 115 19.43 -4.60 -6.68
C GLU A 115 20.05 -6.00 -6.85
N GLY A 116 20.16 -6.78 -5.77
CA GLY A 116 20.58 -8.19 -5.80
C GLY A 116 19.68 -9.04 -6.69
N ALA A 117 18.37 -8.98 -6.46
CA ALA A 117 17.36 -9.70 -7.22
C ALA A 117 17.36 -9.30 -8.70
N LEU A 118 17.44 -8.00 -9.00
CA LEU A 118 17.54 -7.51 -10.38
C LEU A 118 18.78 -8.07 -11.10
N ARG A 119 19.95 -8.01 -10.47
CA ARG A 119 21.19 -8.55 -11.06
C ARG A 119 21.13 -10.06 -11.28
N ALA A 120 20.60 -10.80 -10.30
CA ALA A 120 20.46 -12.26 -10.40
C ALA A 120 19.50 -12.67 -11.54
N GLY A 121 18.42 -11.91 -11.74
CA GLY A 121 17.49 -12.10 -12.85
C GLY A 121 17.98 -11.58 -14.20
N GLY A 122 19.17 -10.96 -14.27
CA GLY A 122 19.71 -10.38 -15.51
C GLY A 122 19.02 -9.08 -15.94
N PHE A 123 18.31 -8.41 -15.04
CA PHE A 123 17.63 -7.13 -15.29
C PHE A 123 18.58 -5.95 -15.01
N PRO A 124 18.35 -4.79 -15.67
CA PRO A 124 19.10 -3.58 -15.37
C PRO A 124 18.86 -3.15 -13.91
N VAL A 125 19.91 -2.64 -13.27
CA VAL A 125 19.82 -1.99 -11.96
C VAL A 125 19.76 -0.49 -12.19
N PRO A 126 18.71 0.20 -11.73
CA PRO A 126 18.53 1.61 -12.04
C PRO A 126 19.50 2.47 -11.22
N ALA A 127 20.27 3.32 -11.91
CA ALA A 127 21.08 4.36 -11.26
C ALA A 127 20.34 5.71 -11.24
N THR A 128 19.53 5.98 -12.27
CA THR A 128 18.72 7.19 -12.44
C THR A 128 17.23 6.88 -12.52
N ILE A 129 16.37 7.90 -12.41
CA ILE A 129 14.91 7.74 -12.59
C ILE A 129 14.58 7.26 -14.02
N ARG A 130 15.34 7.71 -15.02
CA ARG A 130 15.22 7.22 -16.39
C ARG A 130 15.55 5.73 -16.48
N ASP A 131 16.62 5.29 -15.82
CA ASP A 131 16.96 3.87 -15.75
C ASP A 131 15.89 3.07 -14.99
N LEU A 132 15.24 3.67 -13.99
CA LEU A 132 14.13 3.06 -13.28
C LEU A 132 12.97 2.77 -14.21
N VAL A 133 12.58 3.71 -15.08
CA VAL A 133 11.56 3.45 -16.11
C VAL A 133 12.05 2.37 -17.08
N GLY A 134 13.31 2.40 -17.50
CA GLY A 134 13.90 1.33 -18.32
C GLY A 134 13.83 -0.05 -17.65
N THR A 135 14.04 -0.10 -16.34
CA THR A 135 13.92 -1.31 -15.52
C THR A 135 12.47 -1.77 -15.44
N MET A 136 11.52 -0.86 -15.20
CA MET A 136 10.09 -1.18 -15.20
C MET A 136 9.60 -1.74 -16.54
N LEU A 137 10.12 -1.21 -17.67
CA LEU A 137 9.86 -1.76 -19.00
C LEU A 137 10.43 -3.19 -19.14
N ALA A 138 11.68 -3.41 -18.71
CA ALA A 138 12.32 -4.73 -18.78
C ALA A 138 11.59 -5.79 -17.92
N LEU A 139 11.03 -5.38 -16.77
CA LEU A 139 10.24 -6.23 -15.88
C LEU A 139 8.80 -6.45 -16.38
N GLY A 140 8.38 -5.79 -17.46
CA GLY A 140 7.03 -5.91 -18.00
C GLY A 140 5.95 -5.17 -17.20
N ILE A 141 6.33 -4.26 -16.30
CA ILE A 141 5.41 -3.41 -15.52
C ILE A 141 4.74 -2.36 -16.44
N ALA A 142 5.44 -1.94 -17.48
CA ALA A 142 4.92 -1.08 -18.54
C ALA A 142 5.44 -1.55 -19.91
N ARG A 143 4.84 -1.05 -20.98
CA ARG A 143 5.26 -1.30 -22.37
C ARG A 143 5.29 -0.01 -23.15
N MET A 144 6.23 0.07 -24.09
CA MET A 144 6.31 1.12 -25.09
C MET A 144 6.43 0.45 -26.47
N GLU A 145 5.41 0.62 -27.30
CA GLU A 145 5.33 0.06 -28.65
C GLU A 145 4.97 1.18 -29.61
N ASP A 146 5.77 1.38 -30.66
CA ASP A 146 5.59 2.46 -31.65
C ASP A 146 5.38 3.85 -31.02
N GLY A 147 6.10 4.11 -29.91
CA GLY A 147 5.99 5.37 -29.15
C GLY A 147 4.76 5.48 -28.26
N ARG A 148 3.88 4.48 -28.22
CA ARG A 148 2.68 4.46 -27.36
C ARG A 148 2.98 3.73 -26.05
N TRP A 149 2.61 4.36 -24.95
CA TRP A 149 2.73 3.79 -23.61
C TRP A 149 1.49 2.96 -23.23
N SER A 150 1.72 1.84 -22.57
CA SER A 150 0.66 1.02 -22.00
C SER A 150 1.14 0.29 -20.74
N MET A 151 0.18 -0.17 -19.93
CA MET A 151 0.44 -1.04 -18.79
C MET A 151 -0.44 -2.29 -18.93
N PRO A 152 0.05 -3.47 -18.52
CA PRO A 152 -0.77 -4.68 -18.55
C PRO A 152 -1.92 -4.56 -17.54
N GLU A 153 -3.07 -5.15 -17.85
CA GLU A 153 -4.24 -5.17 -16.95
C GLU A 153 -3.90 -5.73 -15.56
N TYR A 154 -3.00 -6.71 -15.52
CA TYR A 154 -2.43 -7.27 -14.31
C TYR A 154 -0.92 -7.06 -14.35
N LEU A 155 -0.37 -6.37 -13.35
CA LEU A 155 1.07 -6.24 -13.21
C LEU A 155 1.67 -7.63 -12.91
N PRO A 156 2.83 -7.96 -13.50
CA PRO A 156 3.53 -9.16 -13.08
C PRO A 156 3.92 -9.05 -11.62
N LEU A 157 3.90 -10.18 -10.88
CA LEU A 157 4.38 -10.19 -9.51
C LEU A 157 5.91 -10.25 -9.50
N PRO A 158 6.57 -9.61 -8.52
CA PRO A 158 8.02 -9.68 -8.39
C PRO A 158 8.57 -11.11 -8.37
N GLU A 159 7.93 -12.06 -7.69
CA GLU A 159 8.35 -13.45 -7.61
C GLU A 159 8.12 -14.27 -8.90
N ASP A 160 7.24 -13.78 -9.79
CA ASP A 160 7.05 -14.42 -11.11
C ASP A 160 8.16 -14.02 -12.09
N VAL A 161 8.85 -12.90 -11.81
CA VAL A 161 9.85 -12.29 -12.69
C VAL A 161 11.27 -12.42 -12.15
N LEU A 162 11.43 -12.41 -10.83
CA LEU A 162 12.71 -12.37 -10.12
C LEU A 162 12.84 -13.55 -9.15
N ASP A 163 14.06 -14.07 -9.03
CA ASP A 163 14.41 -14.99 -7.95
C ASP A 163 14.65 -14.19 -6.66
N LEU A 164 13.56 -13.93 -5.92
CA LEU A 164 13.61 -13.15 -4.70
C LEU A 164 14.20 -13.93 -3.52
N PRO A 165 15.01 -13.29 -2.66
CA PRO A 165 15.36 -13.83 -1.35
C PRO A 165 14.10 -14.22 -0.55
N GLU A 166 14.18 -15.32 0.21
CA GLU A 166 13.04 -15.89 0.94
C GLU A 166 12.38 -14.86 1.88
N ASP A 167 13.18 -14.09 2.62
CA ASP A 167 12.68 -13.08 3.55
C ASP A 167 11.89 -11.97 2.81
N LEU A 168 12.36 -11.55 1.63
CA LEU A 168 11.68 -10.54 0.82
C LEU A 168 10.39 -11.10 0.22
N ARG A 169 10.41 -12.35 -0.23
CA ARG A 169 9.22 -13.05 -0.72
C ARG A 169 8.17 -13.21 0.38
N ALA A 170 8.60 -13.58 1.60
CA ALA A 170 7.73 -13.72 2.75
C ALA A 170 7.08 -12.38 3.11
N SER A 171 7.87 -11.30 3.18
CA SER A 171 7.38 -9.94 3.46
C SER A 171 6.36 -9.45 2.43
N ILE A 172 6.62 -9.65 1.13
CA ILE A 172 5.65 -9.30 0.08
C ILE A 172 4.38 -10.15 0.18
N GLY A 173 4.53 -11.45 0.48
CA GLY A 173 3.40 -12.35 0.68
C GLY A 173 2.52 -11.96 1.87
N GLU A 174 3.13 -11.45 2.94
CA GLU A 174 2.45 -10.90 4.11
C GLU A 174 1.70 -9.62 3.79
N LEU A 175 2.34 -8.66 3.11
CA LEU A 175 1.70 -7.43 2.63
C LEU A 175 0.40 -7.73 1.87
N ARG A 176 0.45 -8.67 0.91
CA ARG A 176 -0.75 -9.02 0.13
C ARG A 176 -1.84 -9.67 0.95
N ARG A 177 -1.47 -10.47 1.96
CA ARG A 177 -2.46 -11.05 2.86
C ARG A 177 -3.16 -9.96 3.66
N SER A 178 -2.40 -9.01 4.20
CA SER A 178 -2.95 -7.86 4.94
C SER A 178 -3.87 -7.00 4.06
N GLU A 179 -3.40 -6.59 2.86
CA GLU A 179 -4.20 -5.82 1.89
C GLU A 179 -5.50 -6.53 1.48
N ALA A 180 -5.47 -7.86 1.31
CA ALA A 180 -6.66 -8.63 0.97
C ALA A 180 -7.69 -8.69 2.11
N VAL A 181 -7.23 -8.57 3.36
CA VAL A 181 -8.07 -8.64 4.56
C VAL A 181 -8.56 -7.26 5.00
N GLU A 182 -7.89 -6.18 4.57
CA GLU A 182 -8.18 -4.80 4.99
C GLU A 182 -9.67 -4.41 4.96
N PRO A 183 -10.43 -4.67 3.87
CA PRO A 183 -11.84 -4.28 3.84
C PRO A 183 -12.68 -5.02 4.89
N TRP A 184 -12.33 -6.27 5.19
CA TRP A 184 -13.02 -7.10 6.18
C TRP A 184 -12.65 -6.69 7.59
N ARG A 185 -11.37 -6.34 7.80
CA ARG A 185 -10.88 -5.74 9.04
C ARG A 185 -11.62 -4.46 9.36
N GLN A 186 -11.69 -3.53 8.39
CA GLN A 186 -12.40 -2.27 8.56
C GLN A 186 -13.88 -2.50 8.90
N ALA A 187 -14.57 -3.38 8.17
CA ALA A 187 -15.98 -3.70 8.44
C ALA A 187 -16.20 -4.25 9.86
N LEU A 188 -15.32 -5.15 10.32
CA LEU A 188 -15.38 -5.70 11.67
C LEU A 188 -15.10 -4.63 12.73
N THR A 189 -14.10 -3.79 12.51
CA THR A 189 -13.76 -2.67 13.40
C THR A 189 -14.91 -1.66 13.50
N ASP A 190 -15.48 -1.25 12.37
CA ASP A 190 -16.64 -0.33 12.32
C ASP A 190 -17.85 -0.91 13.07
N TYR A 191 -18.08 -2.22 12.95
CA TYR A 191 -19.13 -2.89 13.70
C TYR A 191 -18.85 -2.85 15.22
N LEU A 192 -17.62 -3.15 15.64
CA LEU A 192 -17.27 -3.14 17.06
C LEU A 192 -17.29 -1.72 17.65
N ASP A 193 -16.77 -0.72 16.92
CA ASP A 193 -16.71 0.67 17.37
C ASP A 193 -18.08 1.35 17.29
N HIS A 194 -18.67 1.44 16.11
CA HIS A 194 -19.85 2.27 15.86
C HIS A 194 -21.18 1.54 16.09
N THR A 195 -21.23 0.22 15.92
CA THR A 195 -22.49 -0.53 16.11
C THR A 195 -22.64 -1.08 17.52
N LEU A 196 -21.55 -1.58 18.12
CA LEU A 196 -21.56 -2.12 19.49
C LEU A 196 -21.08 -1.13 20.56
N ASP A 197 -20.70 0.09 20.17
CA ASP A 197 -20.23 1.16 21.07
C ASP A 197 -19.04 0.72 21.92
N ARG A 198 -17.99 0.25 21.25
CA ARG A 198 -16.69 -0.13 21.82
C ARG A 198 -16.80 -1.11 23.01
N PRO A 199 -17.33 -2.33 22.80
CA PRO A 199 -17.54 -3.29 23.88
C PRO A 199 -16.20 -3.71 24.52
N GLY A 200 -16.17 -3.84 25.85
CA GLY A 200 -15.00 -4.40 26.55
C GLY A 200 -14.81 -5.90 26.31
N GLU A 201 -15.88 -6.62 25.98
CA GLU A 201 -15.85 -8.03 25.60
C GLU A 201 -17.12 -8.41 24.83
N LEU A 202 -16.97 -9.23 23.78
CA LEU A 202 -18.07 -9.82 23.03
C LEU A 202 -18.03 -11.35 23.15
N PHE A 203 -19.11 -11.94 23.66
CA PHE A 203 -19.27 -13.41 23.72
C PHE A 203 -20.23 -13.87 22.62
N THR A 204 -19.69 -14.50 21.58
CA THR A 204 -20.44 -14.84 20.36
C THR A 204 -19.93 -16.14 19.71
N THR A 205 -20.40 -16.43 18.50
CA THR A 205 -19.94 -17.52 17.63
C THR A 205 -19.53 -16.93 16.27
N PRO A 206 -18.54 -17.50 15.54
CA PRO A 206 -18.10 -16.94 14.27
C PRO A 206 -19.25 -16.70 13.29
N GLY A 207 -20.17 -17.66 13.14
CA GLY A 207 -21.30 -17.50 12.20
C GLY A 207 -22.22 -16.32 12.53
N ARG A 208 -22.47 -16.06 13.81
CA ARG A 208 -23.31 -14.91 14.23
C ARG A 208 -22.61 -13.57 14.05
N LEU A 209 -21.31 -13.53 14.34
CA LEU A 209 -20.53 -12.31 14.15
C LEU A 209 -20.39 -12.00 12.65
N ALA A 210 -20.14 -13.02 11.83
CA ALA A 210 -20.03 -12.88 10.38
C ALA A 210 -21.34 -12.33 9.79
N GLU A 211 -22.48 -12.90 10.19
CA GLU A 211 -23.82 -12.41 9.80
C GLU A 211 -24.07 -10.97 10.24
N ALA A 212 -23.65 -10.60 11.46
CA ALA A 212 -23.87 -9.25 11.99
C ALA A 212 -23.01 -8.18 11.29
N VAL A 213 -21.79 -8.53 10.88
CA VAL A 213 -20.89 -7.62 10.13
C VAL A 213 -21.22 -7.62 8.63
N GLY A 214 -21.87 -8.66 8.12
CA GLY A 214 -22.14 -8.85 6.69
C GLY A 214 -20.99 -9.50 5.92
N LEU A 215 -20.17 -10.32 6.60
CA LEU A 215 -19.03 -11.03 6.04
C LEU A 215 -19.31 -12.53 5.89
N GLY A 216 -18.54 -13.19 5.02
CA GLY A 216 -18.41 -14.65 5.03
C GLY A 216 -17.66 -15.15 6.27
N PRO A 217 -17.86 -16.42 6.71
CA PRO A 217 -17.15 -16.98 7.87
C PRO A 217 -15.63 -16.96 7.75
N ASP A 218 -15.08 -17.19 6.55
CA ASP A 218 -13.63 -17.20 6.33
C ASP A 218 -13.05 -15.79 6.26
N GLU A 219 -13.80 -14.84 5.71
CA GLU A 219 -13.45 -13.41 5.69
C GLU A 219 -13.38 -12.86 7.13
N LEU A 220 -14.37 -13.19 7.96
CA LEU A 220 -14.35 -12.85 9.38
C LEU A 220 -13.13 -13.45 10.09
N ARG A 221 -12.84 -14.73 9.86
CA ARG A 221 -11.68 -15.39 10.50
C ARG A 221 -10.37 -14.73 10.10
N ALA A 222 -10.22 -14.37 8.83
CA ALA A 222 -9.04 -13.68 8.35
C ALA A 222 -8.90 -12.30 9.00
N ALA A 223 -9.98 -11.52 9.08
CA ALA A 223 -10.00 -10.23 9.79
C ALA A 223 -9.68 -10.36 11.28
N LEU A 224 -10.18 -11.41 11.93
CA LEU A 224 -9.89 -11.69 13.33
C LEU A 224 -8.43 -12.13 13.56
N ASP A 225 -7.86 -12.94 12.67
CA ASP A 225 -6.45 -13.32 12.73
C ASP A 225 -5.56 -12.08 12.60
N ASP A 226 -5.82 -11.22 11.61
CA ASP A 226 -5.07 -9.98 11.37
C ASP A 226 -5.11 -9.05 12.59
N LEU A 227 -6.29 -8.81 13.17
CA LEU A 227 -6.44 -8.02 14.41
C LEU A 227 -5.78 -8.66 15.64
N VAL A 228 -5.64 -9.99 15.69
CA VAL A 228 -4.92 -10.68 16.77
C VAL A 228 -3.41 -10.56 16.59
N GLU A 229 -2.92 -10.68 15.36
CA GLU A 229 -1.51 -10.51 15.01
C GLU A 229 -1.03 -9.08 15.32
N ASP A 230 -1.83 -8.06 15.01
CA ASP A 230 -1.56 -6.65 15.33
C ASP A 230 -1.78 -6.30 16.82
N GLY A 231 -2.34 -7.24 17.60
CA GLY A 231 -2.57 -7.08 19.04
C GLY A 231 -3.79 -6.22 19.40
N HIS A 232 -4.63 -5.87 18.43
CA HIS A 232 -5.87 -5.12 18.65
C HIS A 232 -6.98 -5.96 19.29
N VAL A 233 -6.93 -7.29 19.16
CA VAL A 233 -7.94 -8.19 19.71
C VAL A 233 -7.29 -9.41 20.37
N ARG A 234 -7.93 -9.92 21.43
CA ARG A 234 -7.60 -11.22 22.03
C ARG A 234 -8.80 -12.16 21.96
N LEU A 235 -8.53 -13.41 21.58
CA LEU A 235 -9.55 -14.45 21.44
C LEU A 235 -9.40 -15.51 22.52
N TYR A 236 -10.51 -15.93 23.12
CA TYR A 236 -10.56 -17.01 24.11
C TYR A 236 -11.71 -17.98 23.88
N ARG A 237 -11.53 -19.24 24.28
CA ARG A 237 -12.59 -20.26 24.29
C ARG A 237 -12.78 -20.89 25.67
N GLY A 238 -14.00 -21.36 25.93
CA GLY A 238 -14.33 -22.20 27.08
C GLY A 238 -14.27 -21.52 28.45
N ILE A 239 -14.53 -22.32 29.48
CA ILE A 239 -14.36 -21.98 30.90
C ILE A 239 -13.59 -23.15 31.54
N PRO A 240 -12.37 -22.95 32.06
CA PRO A 240 -11.61 -21.69 32.10
C PRO A 240 -11.21 -21.20 30.69
N ARG A 241 -10.94 -19.90 30.57
CA ARG A 241 -10.58 -19.26 29.30
C ARG A 241 -9.25 -19.81 28.79
N VAL A 242 -9.26 -20.32 27.56
CA VAL A 242 -8.07 -20.77 26.83
C VAL A 242 -7.84 -19.82 25.66
N PRO A 243 -6.65 -19.18 25.54
CA PRO A 243 -6.32 -18.36 24.39
C PRO A 243 -6.47 -19.14 23.08
N VAL A 244 -6.96 -18.46 22.05
CA VAL A 244 -7.08 -18.99 20.70
C VAL A 244 -6.02 -18.28 19.86
N ALA A 245 -5.08 -19.06 19.33
CA ALA A 245 -3.94 -18.54 18.58
C ALA A 245 -4.34 -18.11 17.15
N SER A 246 -5.33 -18.78 16.55
CA SER A 246 -5.90 -18.39 15.27
C SER A 246 -7.41 -18.59 15.27
N ALA A 247 -8.14 -17.61 14.76
CA ALA A 247 -9.57 -17.66 14.50
C ALA A 247 -9.95 -18.79 13.52
N ARG A 248 -9.02 -19.27 12.69
CA ARG A 248 -9.21 -20.47 11.84
C ARG A 248 -9.54 -21.73 12.63
N ASP A 249 -9.10 -21.81 13.89
CA ASP A 249 -9.41 -22.93 14.77
C ASP A 249 -10.85 -22.87 15.33
N LEU A 250 -11.55 -21.75 15.15
CA LEU A 250 -12.92 -21.56 15.62
C LEU A 250 -13.93 -22.13 14.62
N GLN A 251 -14.67 -23.15 15.03
CA GLN A 251 -15.80 -23.66 14.24
C GLN A 251 -16.97 -22.65 14.24
N ASP A 252 -17.78 -22.62 13.18
CA ASP A 252 -18.84 -21.61 12.99
C ASP A 252 -19.78 -21.43 14.18
N HIS A 253 -20.09 -22.53 14.87
CA HIS A 253 -21.00 -22.58 16.02
C HIS A 253 -20.28 -22.60 17.37
N GLN A 254 -18.95 -22.59 17.38
CA GLN A 254 -18.15 -22.59 18.59
C GLN A 254 -18.23 -21.22 19.25
N ARG A 255 -18.56 -21.20 20.55
CA ARG A 255 -18.58 -19.95 21.31
C ARG A 255 -17.17 -19.52 21.68
N PHE A 256 -16.89 -18.24 21.53
CA PHE A 256 -15.63 -17.62 21.89
C PHE A 256 -15.88 -16.23 22.49
N HIS A 257 -14.87 -15.75 23.21
CA HIS A 257 -14.79 -14.39 23.73
C HIS A 257 -13.83 -13.61 22.86
N LEU A 258 -14.29 -12.48 22.34
CA LEU A 258 -13.50 -11.47 21.65
C LEU A 258 -13.30 -10.31 22.63
N VAL A 259 -12.05 -9.98 22.93
CA VAL A 259 -11.68 -8.88 23.83
C VAL A 259 -10.87 -7.85 23.04
N PRO A 260 -11.49 -6.75 22.59
CA PRO A 260 -10.76 -5.67 21.92
C PRO A 260 -9.81 -4.95 22.89
N ASP A 261 -8.69 -4.46 22.38
CA ASP A 261 -7.82 -3.50 23.04
C ASP A 261 -8.01 -2.13 22.42
N TRP A 262 -8.98 -1.39 22.96
CA TRP A 262 -9.33 -0.06 22.49
C TRP A 262 -8.24 0.98 22.68
N GLN A 263 -7.38 0.79 23.68
CA GLN A 263 -6.24 1.69 23.90
C GLN A 263 -5.23 1.51 22.77
N ARG A 264 -4.87 0.26 22.46
CA ARG A 264 -3.97 -0.05 21.33
C ARG A 264 -4.54 0.47 20.01
N TYR A 265 -5.84 0.26 19.80
CA TYR A 265 -6.53 0.80 18.62
C TYR A 265 -6.43 2.33 18.53
N ASP A 266 -6.70 3.04 19.63
CA ASP A 266 -6.62 4.51 19.66
C ASP A 266 -5.19 5.00 19.41
N GLU A 267 -4.18 4.34 19.97
CA GLU A 267 -2.76 4.67 19.78
C GLU A 267 -2.34 4.60 18.31
N ASP A 268 -2.77 3.56 17.59
CA ASP A 268 -2.43 3.37 16.17
C ASP A 268 -3.32 4.25 15.24
N HIS A 269 -4.40 4.85 15.77
CA HIS A 269 -5.33 5.72 15.03
C HIS A 269 -5.40 7.15 15.58
N VAL A 270 -4.38 7.63 16.31
CA VAL A 270 -4.30 9.03 16.76
C VAL A 270 -4.14 9.96 15.55
N PHE A 271 -5.26 10.40 14.99
CA PHE A 271 -5.32 11.59 14.15
C PHE A 271 -5.17 12.81 15.06
N VAL A 272 -4.02 13.48 15.01
CA VAL A 272 -3.86 14.81 15.61
C VAL A 272 -4.73 15.80 14.81
N ILE A 273 -6.01 15.93 15.19
CA ILE A 273 -6.80 17.10 14.80
C ILE A 273 -6.30 18.26 15.65
N ARG A 274 -5.33 18.99 15.11
CA ARG A 274 -4.94 20.30 15.63
C ARG A 274 -6.15 21.22 15.43
N HIS A 275 -7.01 21.31 16.43
CA HIS A 275 -7.97 22.40 16.51
C HIS A 275 -7.17 23.68 16.76
N ASP A 276 -6.86 24.41 15.69
CA ASP A 276 -6.49 25.82 15.79
C ASP A 276 -7.74 26.59 16.22
N GLY A 277 -8.00 26.55 17.53
CA GLY A 277 -8.92 27.43 18.21
C GLY A 277 -8.32 28.83 18.26
N THR A 278 -8.36 29.55 17.14
CA THR A 278 -8.42 31.01 17.20
C THR A 278 -9.83 31.39 17.61
N ASN A 279 -10.00 31.77 18.87
CA ASN A 279 -10.94 32.81 19.28
C ASN A 279 -10.67 33.22 20.74
N GLY A 280 -10.16 34.44 20.88
CA GLY A 280 -9.87 35.13 22.13
C GLY A 280 -9.03 36.36 21.86
#